data_AF-A0A959DIW6-F1
#
_entry.id   AF-A0A959DIW6-F1
#
_cell.length_a   1.000
_cell.length_b   1.000
_cell.length_c   1.000
_cell.angle_alpha   90.00
_cell.angle_beta   90.00
_cell.angle_gamma   90.00
#
_symmetry.space_group_name_H-M   'P 1'
#
loop_
_entity.id
_entity.type
_entity.pdbx_description
1 polymer ?
#
loop_
_entity_poly.entity_id
_entity_poly.type
_entity_poly.pdbx_seq_one_letter_code
_entity_poly.pdbx_strand_id
1 'polypeptide(L)'
;MKKNAKSNPNELVALAFNKEGQLLASARPDKDKLYFDIEPEQLRYARVFVFPEPPSGIEGITLAAAERLQAYEPAIRLGPNNELDLSRIPDQLINRWFWRRCCARGRVTKRFFIDGAWQDMPICNAIVHVCEVDPILLVLPRIPDRIIERLRDVFLERIPVPIPDPIPDPPPFREEIPSFPPPRPIANRILPAAGIAQQFSQQAAPNIELPQQIRLQLHNADASQTRSLIAEHIGIFRPYLCYWPWFWPWLYRCDEITSVRTDFNGRFEACFWRQIFEEKADLYFWVEYEIDGVPTTVYHPSIPCHTYWDYECGSEVSIRITDPRVPFGCFQPLPGQVAWVKSIGWGANVSHIEQSSGASILQQGRIFRTVGLTDYATGGLSHGLSGQKVRPFAENLRFIVQFGSGFPSGSVSHYRWSYRKTHNDKLVPASASERAWAPLDTRPISKAYTFEVTGPGGITTFHTGHHPLGPFPVGSVNAYKIPPVSPKGADVANDPTAEWDQNTVTMIVDSTSLKGDGLYEFKLEFFNSAGVRQNVADTVNQISNPANLGQSQPAGSAYLLPAAEDSFKPFRMKVRVDNQKS
;
A
#
# COMPACT_ATOMS: atom_id res chain seq x y z
N MET A 1 5.74 23.58 -45.69
CA MET A 1 4.32 23.46 -46.07
C MET A 1 3.88 22.01 -45.93
N LYS A 2 3.42 21.60 -44.74
CA LYS A 2 2.69 20.33 -44.58
C LYS A 2 1.20 20.68 -44.70
N LYS A 3 0.46 19.98 -45.56
CA LYS A 3 -0.99 20.12 -45.72
C LYS A 3 -1.65 20.03 -44.34
N ASN A 4 -2.44 21.04 -43.99
CA ASN A 4 -3.36 21.01 -42.86
C ASN A 4 -4.24 19.76 -42.98
N ALA A 5 -3.98 18.75 -42.17
CA ALA A 5 -4.96 17.71 -41.94
C ALA A 5 -6.07 18.36 -41.10
N LYS A 6 -7.17 18.76 -41.76
CA LYS A 6 -8.45 18.93 -41.05
C LYS A 6 -8.65 17.64 -40.26
N SER A 7 -8.91 17.73 -38.96
CA SER A 7 -9.39 16.57 -38.20
C SER A 7 -10.56 15.98 -38.98
N ASN A 8 -10.55 14.67 -39.18
CA ASN A 8 -11.60 14.01 -39.96
C ASN A 8 -12.93 14.28 -39.23
N PRO A 9 -13.97 14.87 -39.88
CA PRO A 9 -15.24 15.15 -39.20
C PRO A 9 -15.86 13.92 -38.54
N ASN A 10 -15.50 12.71 -39.02
CA ASN A 10 -15.90 11.42 -38.48
C ASN A 10 -15.26 11.03 -37.14
N GLU A 11 -14.26 11.79 -36.66
CA GLU A 11 -13.63 11.60 -35.33
C GLU A 11 -14.17 12.59 -34.29
N LEU A 12 -15.07 13.49 -34.67
CA LEU A 12 -15.72 14.39 -33.74
C LEU A 12 -16.90 13.71 -33.05
N VAL A 13 -17.16 14.16 -31.84
CA VAL A 13 -18.32 13.77 -31.05
C VAL A 13 -18.95 15.03 -30.47
N ALA A 14 -20.27 14.98 -30.31
CA ALA A 14 -21.02 16.06 -29.70
C ALA A 14 -21.82 15.56 -28.51
N LEU A 15 -21.82 16.34 -27.44
CA LEU A 15 -22.58 16.09 -26.23
C LEU A 15 -23.54 17.24 -25.98
N ALA A 16 -24.81 16.94 -25.70
CA ALA A 16 -25.83 17.91 -25.34
C ALA A 16 -26.18 17.78 -23.86
N PHE A 17 -26.05 18.87 -23.10
CA PHE A 17 -26.36 18.94 -21.68
C PHE A 17 -27.55 19.87 -21.42
N ASN A 18 -28.37 19.58 -20.42
CA ASN A 18 -29.40 20.53 -19.95
C ASN A 18 -28.80 21.64 -19.07
N LYS A 19 -29.64 22.55 -18.59
CA LYS A 19 -29.22 23.67 -17.72
C LYS A 19 -28.68 23.19 -16.38
N GLU A 20 -29.14 22.03 -15.93
CA GLU A 20 -28.73 21.35 -14.70
C GLU A 20 -27.42 20.57 -14.88
N GLY A 21 -26.85 20.52 -16.08
CA GLY A 21 -25.59 19.85 -16.39
C GLY A 21 -25.70 18.34 -16.61
N GLN A 22 -26.91 17.79 -16.73
CA GLN A 22 -27.16 16.39 -17.05
C GLN A 22 -27.03 16.17 -18.56
N LEU A 23 -26.39 15.07 -18.94
CA LEU A 23 -26.25 14.66 -20.33
C LEU A 23 -27.62 14.23 -20.88
N LEU A 24 -28.11 14.94 -21.90
CA LEU A 24 -29.36 14.64 -22.60
C LEU A 24 -29.14 13.60 -23.70
N ALA A 25 -28.12 13.81 -24.53
CA ALA A 25 -27.77 12.90 -25.62
C ALA A 25 -26.34 13.15 -26.12
N SER A 26 -25.81 12.16 -26.83
CA SER A 26 -24.58 12.25 -27.61
C SER A 26 -24.86 11.98 -29.08
N ALA A 27 -24.06 12.55 -29.97
CA ALA A 27 -24.18 12.39 -31.41
C ALA A 27 -22.82 12.44 -32.10
N ARG A 28 -22.72 11.78 -33.25
CA ARG A 28 -21.57 11.90 -34.15
C ARG A 28 -22.00 12.69 -35.38
N PRO A 29 -21.17 13.61 -35.90
CA PRO A 29 -21.52 14.35 -37.10
C PRO A 29 -21.60 13.45 -38.33
N ASP A 30 -22.55 13.73 -39.20
CA ASP A 30 -22.51 13.31 -40.60
C ASP A 30 -22.00 14.50 -41.43
N LYS A 31 -20.71 14.47 -41.78
CA LYS A 31 -19.99 15.58 -42.42
C LYS A 31 -20.05 16.86 -41.55
N ASP A 32 -20.63 17.93 -42.08
CA ASP A 32 -20.78 19.22 -41.40
C ASP A 32 -22.14 19.35 -40.68
N LYS A 33 -22.92 18.27 -40.59
CA LYS A 33 -24.25 18.26 -39.97
C LYS A 33 -24.28 17.35 -38.75
N LEU A 34 -24.98 17.78 -37.71
CA LEU A 34 -25.12 17.05 -36.46
C LEU A 34 -26.59 16.88 -36.09
N TYR A 35 -26.96 15.66 -35.71
CA TYR A 35 -28.33 15.25 -35.37
C TYR A 35 -28.34 14.58 -34.00
N PHE A 36 -29.16 15.06 -33.08
CA PHE A 36 -29.37 14.41 -31.78
C PHE A 36 -30.69 13.65 -31.77
N ASP A 37 -30.70 12.48 -31.14
CA ASP A 37 -31.90 11.66 -30.91
C ASP A 37 -32.67 12.13 -29.66
N ILE A 38 -33.08 13.40 -29.67
CA ILE A 38 -33.91 14.03 -28.63
C ILE A 38 -34.90 15.00 -29.26
N GLU A 39 -35.93 15.37 -28.50
CA GLU A 39 -36.93 16.33 -28.96
C GLU A 39 -36.27 17.69 -29.32
N PRO A 40 -36.60 18.30 -30.48
CA PRO A 40 -36.00 19.56 -30.92
C PRO A 40 -36.17 20.70 -29.90
N GLU A 41 -37.26 20.70 -29.15
CA GLU A 41 -37.51 21.66 -28.08
C GLU A 41 -36.52 21.52 -26.92
N GLN A 42 -36.19 20.28 -26.52
CA GLN A 42 -35.17 20.02 -25.50
C GLN A 42 -33.79 20.46 -25.99
N LEU A 43 -33.46 20.15 -27.25
CA LEU A 43 -32.18 20.55 -27.86
C LEU A 43 -32.02 22.06 -27.93
N ARG A 44 -33.10 22.84 -28.16
CA ARG A 44 -33.05 24.32 -28.19
C ARG A 44 -32.61 24.97 -26.88
N TYR A 45 -32.83 24.28 -25.76
CA TYR A 45 -32.45 24.77 -24.43
C TYR A 45 -31.20 24.07 -23.87
N ALA A 46 -30.59 23.17 -24.63
CA ALA A 46 -29.37 22.47 -24.24
C ALA A 46 -28.13 23.34 -24.45
N ARG A 47 -27.01 22.91 -23.88
CA ARG A 47 -25.65 23.34 -24.25
C ARG A 47 -25.00 22.20 -25.01
N VAL A 48 -24.53 22.48 -26.22
CA VAL A 48 -23.91 21.48 -27.09
C VAL A 48 -22.41 21.73 -27.11
N PHE A 49 -21.61 20.68 -26.95
CA PHE A 49 -20.15 20.75 -27.04
C PHE A 49 -19.66 19.78 -28.10
N VAL A 50 -18.80 20.25 -29.00
CA VAL A 50 -18.24 19.47 -30.11
C VAL A 50 -16.72 19.47 -30.00
N PHE A 51 -16.12 18.28 -29.98
CA PHE A 51 -14.67 18.09 -29.81
C PHE A 51 -14.26 16.74 -30.43
N PRO A 52 -12.96 16.50 -30.71
CA PRO A 52 -12.49 15.16 -31.10
C PRO A 52 -12.82 14.15 -30.02
N GLU A 53 -13.21 12.95 -30.39
CA GLU A 53 -13.42 11.89 -29.41
C GLU A 53 -12.11 11.63 -28.63
N PRO A 54 -12.14 11.66 -27.29
CA PRO A 54 -10.97 11.30 -26.49
C PRO A 54 -10.59 9.84 -26.73
N PRO A 55 -9.30 9.47 -26.68
CA PRO A 55 -8.89 8.07 -26.81
C PRO A 55 -9.47 7.15 -25.72
N SER A 56 -9.91 7.72 -24.59
CA SER A 56 -10.63 7.04 -23.51
C SER A 56 -12.12 6.82 -23.78
N GLY A 57 -12.66 7.35 -24.87
CA GLY A 57 -14.10 7.38 -25.15
C GLY A 57 -14.81 8.57 -24.50
N ILE A 58 -16.14 8.60 -24.60
CA ILE A 58 -17.02 9.69 -24.11
C ILE A 58 -17.83 9.34 -22.86
N GLU A 59 -17.68 8.11 -22.35
CA GLU A 59 -18.46 7.65 -21.21
C GLU A 59 -18.06 8.40 -19.94
N GLY A 60 -19.04 8.91 -19.19
CA GLY A 60 -18.80 9.66 -17.95
C GLY A 60 -18.34 11.11 -18.11
N ILE A 61 -18.26 11.67 -19.33
CA ILE A 61 -17.90 13.08 -19.51
C ILE A 61 -18.99 14.01 -18.93
N THR A 62 -18.60 14.82 -17.95
CA THR A 62 -19.48 15.84 -17.33
C THR A 62 -19.50 17.13 -18.14
N LEU A 63 -20.47 18.01 -17.87
CA LEU A 63 -20.51 19.36 -18.44
C LEU A 63 -19.21 20.14 -18.16
N ALA A 64 -18.68 20.05 -16.93
CA ALA A 64 -17.46 20.73 -16.54
C ALA A 64 -16.25 20.21 -17.33
N ALA A 65 -16.13 18.89 -17.51
CA ALA A 65 -15.10 18.29 -18.35
C ALA A 65 -15.23 18.77 -19.81
N ALA A 66 -16.44 18.84 -20.36
CA ALA A 66 -16.66 19.35 -21.72
C ALA A 66 -16.28 20.83 -21.88
N GLU A 67 -16.54 21.68 -20.87
CA GLU A 67 -16.11 23.10 -20.88
C GLU A 67 -14.58 23.25 -20.94
N ARG A 68 -13.83 22.29 -20.40
CA ARG A 68 -12.35 22.32 -20.38
C ARG A 68 -11.72 21.85 -21.69
N LEU A 69 -12.35 20.90 -22.38
CA LEU A 69 -11.81 20.22 -23.57
C LEU A 69 -11.70 21.06 -24.85
N GLN A 70 -11.28 22.33 -24.79
CA GLN A 70 -11.31 23.34 -25.88
C GLN A 70 -12.47 23.10 -26.87
N ALA A 71 -13.64 22.76 -26.34
CA ALA A 71 -14.73 22.25 -27.14
C ALA A 71 -15.39 23.42 -27.85
N TYR A 72 -15.86 23.17 -29.07
CA TYR A 72 -16.69 24.14 -29.76
C TYR A 72 -18.11 24.07 -29.21
N GLU A 73 -18.57 25.17 -28.61
CA GLU A 73 -19.97 25.34 -28.23
C GLU A 73 -20.73 26.10 -29.34
N PRO A 74 -21.45 25.42 -30.25
CA PRO A 74 -22.23 26.09 -31.28
C PRO A 74 -23.41 26.86 -30.69
N ALA A 75 -23.70 28.03 -31.25
CA ALA A 75 -25.00 28.65 -31.06
C ALA A 75 -26.09 27.77 -31.71
N ILE A 76 -27.07 27.32 -30.91
CA ILE A 76 -28.12 26.42 -31.40
C ILE A 76 -29.05 27.16 -32.37
N ARG A 77 -28.85 26.87 -33.66
CA ARG A 77 -29.71 27.30 -34.76
C ARG A 77 -30.06 26.07 -35.59
N LEU A 78 -31.18 25.45 -35.25
CA LEU A 78 -31.66 24.24 -35.92
C LEU A 78 -32.06 24.57 -37.37
N GLY A 79 -31.58 23.77 -38.31
CA GLY A 79 -31.96 23.82 -39.71
C GLY A 79 -33.36 23.23 -39.96
N PRO A 80 -33.79 23.17 -41.23
CA PRO A 80 -35.13 22.68 -41.61
C PRO A 80 -35.43 21.25 -41.15
N ASN A 81 -34.40 20.42 -40.96
CA ASN A 81 -34.50 19.03 -40.53
C ASN A 81 -34.01 18.85 -39.09
N ASN A 82 -34.04 19.91 -38.28
CA ASN A 82 -33.53 19.94 -36.91
C ASN A 82 -32.03 19.66 -36.76
N GLU A 83 -31.24 19.92 -37.81
CA GLU A 83 -29.80 19.71 -37.80
C GLU A 83 -29.02 20.91 -37.25
N LEU A 84 -27.88 20.65 -36.59
CA LEU A 84 -26.89 21.66 -36.24
C LEU A 84 -25.78 21.72 -37.30
N ASP A 85 -25.39 22.94 -37.67
CA ASP A 85 -24.38 23.21 -38.70
C ASP A 85 -22.99 23.43 -38.08
N LEU A 86 -22.08 22.48 -38.33
CA LEU A 86 -20.71 22.48 -37.82
C LEU A 86 -19.70 23.15 -38.75
N SER A 87 -20.12 23.63 -39.93
CA SER A 87 -19.25 24.36 -40.85
C SER A 87 -18.65 25.65 -40.26
N ARG A 88 -19.14 26.08 -39.09
CA ARG A 88 -18.73 27.28 -38.36
C ARG A 88 -17.64 27.05 -37.32
N ILE A 89 -17.18 25.81 -37.14
CA ILE A 89 -16.05 25.53 -36.25
C ILE A 89 -14.81 26.28 -36.79
N PRO A 90 -14.18 27.17 -36.01
CA PRO A 90 -13.00 27.89 -36.47
C PRO A 90 -11.81 26.95 -36.73
N ASP A 91 -11.13 27.09 -37.89
CA ASP A 91 -9.95 26.27 -38.23
C ASP A 91 -8.83 26.36 -37.17
N GLN A 92 -8.73 27.49 -36.46
CA GLN A 92 -7.78 27.67 -35.36
C GLN A 92 -8.05 26.72 -34.18
N LEU A 93 -9.31 26.39 -33.93
CA LEU A 93 -9.71 25.46 -32.87
C LEU A 93 -9.39 24.02 -33.28
N ILE A 94 -9.70 23.67 -34.53
CA ILE A 94 -9.41 22.36 -35.12
C ILE A 94 -7.92 22.02 -35.04
N ASN A 95 -7.03 23.00 -35.30
CA ASN A 95 -5.59 22.79 -35.23
C ASN A 95 -5.05 22.59 -33.81
N ARG A 96 -5.86 22.80 -32.76
CA ARG A 96 -5.47 22.61 -31.35
C ARG A 96 -5.91 21.28 -30.77
N TRP A 97 -6.81 20.58 -31.46
CA TRP A 97 -7.41 19.30 -31.10
C TRP A 97 -6.48 18.10 -31.34
N PHE A 98 -5.33 18.10 -30.66
CA PHE A 98 -4.39 16.98 -30.62
C PHE A 98 -4.27 16.44 -29.19
N TRP A 99 -4.42 15.13 -29.03
CA TRP A 99 -4.33 14.45 -27.74
C TRP A 99 -2.89 14.13 -27.35
N ARG A 100 -2.53 14.38 -26.09
CA ARG A 100 -1.28 13.96 -25.45
C ARG A 100 -1.58 13.18 -24.18
N ARG A 101 -0.88 12.05 -24.02
CA ARG A 101 -0.91 11.26 -22.78
C ARG A 101 -0.07 11.96 -21.72
N CYS A 102 -0.68 12.24 -20.58
CA CYS A 102 -0.02 12.69 -19.35
C CYS A 102 -0.10 11.57 -18.33
N CYS A 103 0.98 11.33 -17.58
CA CYS A 103 0.96 10.33 -16.50
C CYS A 103 1.45 10.96 -15.21
N ALA A 104 0.66 10.86 -14.15
CA ALA A 104 1.07 11.15 -12.80
C ALA A 104 1.68 9.90 -12.15
N ARG A 105 2.92 10.01 -11.69
CA ARG A 105 3.60 8.94 -10.96
C ARG A 105 3.71 9.32 -9.50
N GLY A 106 3.66 8.36 -8.60
CA GLY A 106 3.84 8.68 -7.20
C GLY A 106 3.98 7.50 -6.28
N ARG A 107 4.03 7.80 -4.98
CA ARG A 107 4.09 6.82 -3.90
C ARG A 107 3.21 7.21 -2.72
N VAL A 108 2.49 6.24 -2.15
CA VAL A 108 1.73 6.37 -0.92
C VAL A 108 2.49 5.68 0.22
N THR A 109 2.67 6.39 1.33
CA THR A 109 3.45 5.94 2.49
C THR A 109 2.74 6.26 3.81
N LYS A 110 3.05 5.50 4.86
CA LYS A 110 2.62 5.77 6.24
C LYS A 110 3.77 5.50 7.21
N ARG A 111 3.85 6.28 8.29
CA ARG A 111 4.80 6.05 9.37
C ARG A 111 4.28 4.97 10.32
N PHE A 112 5.11 4.00 10.63
CA PHE A 112 4.84 3.00 11.65
C PHE A 112 5.96 2.98 12.69
N PHE A 113 5.63 2.59 13.91
CA PHE A 113 6.60 2.35 14.97
C PHE A 113 6.90 0.85 15.01
N ILE A 114 8.06 0.44 14.50
CA ILE A 114 8.48 -0.95 14.32
C ILE A 114 9.83 -1.13 15.01
N ASP A 115 9.94 -2.12 15.90
CA ASP A 115 11.16 -2.47 16.62
C ASP A 115 11.83 -1.29 17.35
N GLY A 116 11.00 -0.43 17.95
CA GLY A 116 11.48 0.73 18.73
C GLY A 116 11.86 1.96 17.89
N ALA A 117 11.66 1.92 16.56
CA ALA A 117 11.98 3.01 15.65
C ALA A 117 10.80 3.40 14.76
N TRP A 118 10.70 4.69 14.44
CA TRP A 118 9.73 5.17 13.45
C TRP A 118 10.27 4.97 12.04
N GLN A 119 9.51 4.25 11.21
CA GLN A 119 9.88 3.91 9.83
C GLN A 119 8.75 4.30 8.87
N ASP A 120 9.10 4.84 7.70
CA ASP A 120 8.14 5.13 6.62
C ASP A 120 8.01 3.91 5.72
N MET A 121 6.78 3.37 5.63
CA MET A 121 6.50 2.13 4.92
C MET A 121 5.49 2.38 3.78
N PRO A 122 5.60 1.65 2.67
CA PRO A 122 4.66 1.76 1.57
C PRO A 122 3.25 1.26 1.92
N ILE A 123 2.24 1.86 1.28
CA ILE A 123 0.84 1.44 1.37
C ILE A 123 0.38 0.94 0.00
N CYS A 124 0.13 -0.36 -0.12
CA CYS A 124 -0.36 -1.00 -1.34
C CYS A 124 -1.87 -1.08 -1.39
N ASN A 125 -2.42 -1.38 -2.57
CA ASN A 125 -3.85 -1.54 -2.82
C ASN A 125 -4.70 -0.34 -2.38
N ALA A 126 -4.07 0.80 -2.08
CA ALA A 126 -4.75 2.06 -1.85
C ALA A 126 -5.25 2.58 -3.19
N ILE A 127 -6.48 3.07 -3.24
CA ILE A 127 -7.06 3.68 -4.44
C ILE A 127 -6.70 5.15 -4.39
N VAL A 128 -5.84 5.57 -5.32
CA VAL A 128 -5.44 6.96 -5.50
C VAL A 128 -6.34 7.56 -6.56
N HIS A 129 -7.11 8.56 -6.17
CA HIS A 129 -7.95 9.34 -7.06
C HIS A 129 -7.20 10.58 -7.51
N VAL A 130 -7.28 10.87 -8.80
CA VAL A 130 -6.63 12.02 -9.43
C VAL A 130 -7.71 12.93 -9.98
N CYS A 131 -7.83 14.11 -9.40
CA CYS A 131 -8.68 15.18 -9.92
C CYS A 131 -7.87 16.21 -10.69
N GLU A 132 -8.52 16.82 -11.66
CA GLU A 132 -8.14 18.14 -12.14
C GLU A 132 -8.88 19.20 -11.33
N VAL A 133 -8.15 20.21 -10.88
CA VAL A 133 -8.69 21.37 -10.18
C VAL A 133 -9.01 22.46 -11.19
N ASP A 134 -10.20 23.04 -11.10
CA ASP A 134 -10.62 24.13 -11.98
C ASP A 134 -9.58 25.26 -12.02
N PRO A 135 -9.12 25.69 -13.21
CA PRO A 135 -8.30 26.87 -13.34
C PRO A 135 -9.06 28.07 -12.78
N ILE A 136 -8.49 28.67 -11.73
CA ILE A 136 -9.09 29.83 -11.07
C ILE A 136 -9.42 30.96 -12.06
N LEU A 137 -8.66 31.08 -13.16
CA LEU A 137 -8.89 32.04 -14.24
C LEU A 137 -10.26 31.88 -14.93
N LEU A 138 -10.78 30.65 -15.03
CA LEU A 138 -12.10 30.38 -15.59
C LEU A 138 -13.23 30.71 -14.60
N VAL A 139 -12.96 30.55 -13.31
CA VAL A 139 -13.95 30.74 -12.25
C VAL A 139 -14.03 32.21 -11.82
N LEU A 140 -12.91 32.93 -11.82
CA LEU A 140 -12.77 34.31 -11.33
C LEU A 140 -13.80 35.30 -11.91
N PRO A 141 -14.15 35.25 -13.22
CA PRO A 141 -15.20 36.12 -13.78
C PRO A 141 -16.61 35.80 -13.27
N ARG A 142 -16.86 34.55 -12.83
CA ARG A 142 -18.17 34.06 -12.35
C ARG A 142 -18.40 34.39 -10.86
N ILE A 143 -17.37 34.80 -10.14
CA ILE A 143 -17.44 35.11 -8.71
C ILE A 143 -18.13 36.48 -8.50
N PRO A 144 -19.11 36.61 -7.59
CA PRO A 144 -19.77 37.89 -7.32
C PRO A 144 -18.80 38.97 -6.81
N ASP A 145 -19.03 40.24 -7.18
CA ASP A 145 -18.16 41.38 -6.81
C ASP A 145 -17.90 41.46 -5.30
N ARG A 146 -18.93 41.28 -4.47
CA ARG A 146 -18.80 41.29 -3.00
C ARG A 146 -17.77 40.29 -2.47
N ILE A 147 -17.62 39.14 -3.14
CA ILE A 147 -16.70 38.08 -2.73
C ILE A 147 -15.28 38.46 -3.13
N ILE A 148 -15.11 39.08 -4.30
CA ILE A 148 -13.82 39.60 -4.76
C ILE A 148 -13.34 40.77 -3.89
N GLU A 149 -14.22 41.69 -3.52
CA GLU A 149 -13.90 42.78 -2.59
C GLU A 149 -13.46 42.23 -1.23
N ARG A 150 -14.18 41.21 -0.71
CA ARG A 150 -13.79 40.56 0.53
C ARG A 150 -12.44 39.86 0.42
N LEU A 151 -12.13 39.28 -0.75
CA LEU A 151 -10.86 38.63 -1.03
C LEU A 151 -9.71 39.65 -1.05
N ARG A 152 -9.92 40.83 -1.65
CA ARG A 152 -8.98 41.96 -1.61
C ARG A 152 -8.66 42.36 -0.17
N ASP A 153 -9.68 42.55 0.65
CA ASP A 153 -9.50 42.95 2.05
C ASP A 153 -8.69 41.91 2.83
N VAL A 154 -9.01 40.64 2.60
CA VAL A 154 -8.31 39.48 3.19
C VAL A 154 -6.83 39.44 2.80
N PHE A 155 -6.49 39.74 1.55
CA PHE A 155 -5.09 39.84 1.11
C PHE A 155 -4.33 41.00 1.79
N LEU A 156 -5.02 42.06 2.21
CA LEU A 156 -4.43 43.19 2.93
C LEU A 156 -4.34 42.94 4.43
N GLU A 157 -5.20 42.08 4.99
CA GLU A 157 -5.16 41.60 6.38
C GLU A 157 -3.97 40.65 6.63
N ARG A 158 -3.55 40.48 7.89
CA ARG A 158 -2.46 39.56 8.26
C ARG A 158 -2.94 38.12 8.13
N ILE A 159 -2.12 37.24 7.52
CA ILE A 159 -2.47 35.83 7.28
C ILE A 159 -2.88 35.15 8.60
N PRO A 160 -4.06 34.52 8.68
CA PRO A 160 -4.45 33.70 9.82
C PRO A 160 -3.58 32.44 9.91
N VAL A 161 -3.36 31.97 11.14
CA VAL A 161 -2.62 30.74 11.42
C VAL A 161 -3.27 29.56 10.65
N PRO A 162 -2.47 28.64 10.05
CA PRO A 162 -3.02 27.50 9.32
C PRO A 162 -4.08 26.76 10.14
N ILE A 163 -5.27 26.59 9.57
CA ILE A 163 -6.24 25.64 10.12
C ILE A 163 -5.68 24.25 9.82
N PRO A 164 -5.48 23.38 10.82
CA PRO A 164 -5.04 22.01 10.58
C PRO A 164 -5.99 21.35 9.58
N ASP A 165 -5.48 20.59 8.61
CA ASP A 165 -6.34 19.80 7.73
C ASP A 165 -7.31 18.97 8.60
N PRO A 166 -8.60 18.91 8.24
CA PRO A 166 -9.53 18.04 8.95
C PRO A 166 -8.97 16.62 8.91
N ILE A 167 -8.72 16.06 10.09
CA ILE A 167 -8.54 14.61 10.24
C ILE A 167 -9.83 14.00 9.67
N PRO A 168 -9.77 12.98 8.80
CA PRO A 168 -10.96 12.25 8.36
C PRO A 168 -11.81 11.92 9.58
N ASP A 169 -13.11 12.23 9.50
CA ASP A 169 -13.98 12.42 10.68
C ASP A 169 -13.62 11.50 11.85
N PRO A 170 -13.19 12.06 13.00
CA PRO A 170 -13.13 11.26 14.21
C PRO A 170 -14.54 10.75 14.52
N PRO A 171 -14.70 9.50 14.98
CA PRO A 171 -16.00 8.99 15.42
C PRO A 171 -16.61 9.93 16.47
N PRO A 172 -17.95 9.99 16.59
CA PRO A 172 -18.64 10.93 17.46
C PRO A 172 -18.11 10.80 18.91
N PHE A 173 -17.48 11.89 19.38
CA PHE A 173 -17.07 12.21 20.75
C PHE A 173 -16.60 11.04 21.64
N ARG A 174 -15.30 11.04 21.99
CA ARG A 174 -14.82 10.40 23.22
C ARG A 174 -14.08 11.43 24.08
N GLU A 175 -14.63 11.62 25.28
CA GLU A 175 -14.12 12.50 26.33
C GLU A 175 -12.69 12.13 26.77
N GLU A 176 -11.91 13.18 27.03
CA GLU A 176 -10.72 13.32 27.88
C GLU A 176 -9.78 12.09 28.05
N ILE A 177 -8.65 12.13 27.35
CA ILE A 177 -7.44 11.38 27.72
C ILE A 177 -6.76 12.14 28.89
N PRO A 178 -6.32 11.46 29.98
CA PRO A 178 -5.56 12.10 31.04
C PRO A 178 -4.21 12.61 30.51
N SER A 179 -3.92 13.88 30.77
CA SER A 179 -2.66 14.55 30.46
C SER A 179 -1.49 13.90 31.21
N PHE A 180 -0.60 13.22 30.49
CA PHE A 180 0.72 12.88 31.00
C PHE A 180 1.67 14.08 30.83
N PRO A 181 2.47 14.45 31.86
CA PRO A 181 3.38 15.58 31.77
C PRO A 181 4.55 15.28 30.81
N PRO A 182 5.07 16.28 30.09
CA PRO A 182 6.16 16.09 29.14
C PRO A 182 7.48 15.71 29.84
N PRO A 183 8.32 14.84 29.25
CA PRO A 183 9.63 14.52 29.78
C PRO A 183 10.57 15.74 29.72
N ARG A 184 11.36 15.93 30.78
CA ARG A 184 12.34 17.01 30.93
C ARG A 184 13.52 16.82 29.95
N PRO A 185 14.11 17.91 29.41
CA PRO A 185 15.22 17.81 28.48
C PRO A 185 16.52 17.44 29.19
N ILE A 186 17.16 16.36 28.73
CA ILE A 186 18.56 16.04 29.05
C ILE A 186 19.44 16.81 28.05
N ALA A 187 20.39 17.57 28.58
CA ALA A 187 21.27 18.45 27.81
C ALA A 187 22.17 17.70 26.82
N ASN A 188 22.37 18.35 25.67
CA ASN A 188 23.12 17.92 24.50
C ASN A 188 24.57 17.46 24.78
N ARG A 189 24.98 16.36 24.15
CA ARG A 189 26.35 16.18 23.65
C ARG A 189 26.31 15.99 22.15
N ILE A 190 26.93 16.93 21.45
CA ILE A 190 27.02 17.05 20.00
C ILE A 190 28.14 16.10 19.50
N LEU A 191 27.83 15.29 18.49
CA LEU A 191 28.79 14.73 17.54
C LEU A 191 28.20 14.90 16.13
N PRO A 192 28.93 15.46 15.14
CA PRO A 192 28.38 15.70 13.82
C PRO A 192 28.52 14.47 12.92
N ALA A 193 27.41 14.00 12.36
CA ALA A 193 27.40 13.13 11.19
C ALA A 193 26.81 13.92 10.02
N ALA A 194 27.68 14.34 9.11
CA ALA A 194 27.31 14.91 7.82
C ALA A 194 26.80 13.80 6.89
N GLY A 195 25.67 14.03 6.21
CA GLY A 195 25.21 13.13 5.14
C GLY A 195 23.73 13.23 4.78
N ILE A 196 23.36 14.28 4.03
CA ILE A 196 22.21 14.37 3.09
C ILE A 196 20.86 13.88 3.64
N ALA A 197 20.21 14.73 4.45
CA ALA A 197 18.76 14.74 4.60
C ALA A 197 18.23 16.03 3.98
N GLN A 198 17.56 15.94 2.83
CA GLN A 198 16.75 17.05 2.34
C GLN A 198 15.61 17.27 3.34
N GLN A 199 15.60 18.48 3.87
CA GLN A 199 14.74 18.96 4.93
C GLN A 199 13.28 19.00 4.46
N PHE A 200 12.42 18.13 5.01
CA PHE A 200 11.08 18.58 5.36
C PHE A 200 11.14 19.06 6.80
N SER A 201 11.54 20.32 6.97
CA SER A 201 11.22 21.03 8.19
C SER A 201 9.70 21.09 8.30
N GLN A 202 9.17 20.85 9.49
CA GLN A 202 7.95 21.53 9.90
C GLN A 202 8.26 23.02 9.77
N GLN A 203 7.91 23.59 8.62
CA GLN A 203 8.08 25.01 8.38
C GLN A 203 7.18 25.71 9.40
N ALA A 204 7.80 26.46 10.32
CA ALA A 204 7.13 27.63 10.88
C ALA A 204 6.54 28.39 9.69
N ALA A 205 5.24 28.69 9.72
CA ALA A 205 4.55 29.33 8.61
C ALA A 205 5.43 30.49 8.10
N PRO A 206 5.87 30.47 6.82
CA PRO A 206 6.59 31.60 6.29
C PRO A 206 5.73 32.84 6.54
N ASN A 207 6.35 33.94 6.93
CA ASN A 207 5.67 35.23 6.94
C ASN A 207 5.48 35.58 5.45
N ILE A 208 4.45 35.01 4.80
CA ILE A 208 4.18 35.22 3.37
C ILE A 208 3.63 36.65 3.27
N GLU A 209 4.51 37.61 3.04
CA GLU A 209 4.10 39.00 2.83
C GLU A 209 3.98 39.28 1.33
N LEU A 210 2.85 39.89 0.94
CA LEU A 210 2.62 40.25 -0.46
C LEU A 210 3.69 41.26 -0.88
N PRO A 211 4.24 41.16 -2.09
CA PRO A 211 5.16 42.17 -2.60
C PRO A 211 4.56 43.57 -2.45
N GLN A 212 5.37 44.51 -1.97
CA GLN A 212 4.89 45.85 -1.60
C GLN A 212 4.14 46.55 -2.76
N GLN A 213 4.58 46.34 -4.00
CA GLN A 213 3.91 46.87 -5.20
C GLN A 213 2.49 46.31 -5.37
N ILE A 214 2.31 45.00 -5.24
CA ILE A 214 1.00 44.33 -5.33
C ILE A 214 0.09 44.78 -4.18
N ARG A 215 0.64 44.91 -2.97
CA ARG A 215 -0.10 45.39 -1.81
C ARG A 215 -0.62 46.83 -2.00
N LEU A 216 0.19 47.71 -2.59
CA LEU A 216 -0.20 49.08 -2.90
C LEU A 216 -1.29 49.14 -3.98
N GLN A 217 -1.21 48.28 -4.99
CA GLN A 217 -2.25 48.17 -6.02
C GLN A 217 -3.57 47.66 -5.46
N LEU A 218 -3.54 46.66 -4.56
CA LEU A 218 -4.73 46.13 -3.90
C LEU A 218 -5.45 47.15 -3.02
N HIS A 219 -4.71 48.04 -2.34
CA HIS A 219 -5.29 49.01 -1.39
C HIS A 219 -6.37 49.91 -2.01
N ASN A 220 -6.26 50.21 -3.31
CA ASN A 220 -7.18 51.08 -4.03
C ASN A 220 -7.98 50.35 -5.13
N ALA A 221 -7.85 49.03 -5.23
CA ALA A 221 -8.45 48.25 -6.30
C ALA A 221 -9.97 48.06 -6.07
N ASP A 222 -10.79 48.30 -7.09
CA ASP A 222 -12.18 47.83 -7.13
C ASP A 222 -12.26 46.32 -7.47
N ALA A 223 -13.46 45.75 -7.54
CA ALA A 223 -13.64 44.32 -7.85
C ALA A 223 -13.08 43.93 -9.23
N SER A 224 -13.14 44.81 -10.23
CA SER A 224 -12.64 44.54 -11.58
C SER A 224 -11.11 44.56 -11.62
N GLN A 225 -10.51 45.55 -10.97
CA GLN A 225 -9.06 45.69 -10.81
C GLN A 225 -8.49 44.54 -9.98
N THR A 226 -9.19 44.13 -8.92
CA THR A 226 -8.80 42.97 -8.09
C THR A 226 -8.79 41.68 -8.90
N ARG A 227 -9.82 41.43 -9.73
CA ARG A 227 -9.82 40.25 -10.62
C ARG A 227 -8.64 40.25 -11.58
N SER A 228 -8.40 41.39 -12.22
CA SER A 228 -7.30 41.53 -13.18
C SER A 228 -5.95 41.27 -12.51
N LEU A 229 -5.75 41.82 -11.32
CA LEU A 229 -4.51 41.65 -10.56
C LEU A 229 -4.29 40.18 -10.12
N ILE A 230 -5.35 39.50 -9.67
CA ILE A 230 -5.29 38.07 -9.34
C ILE A 230 -4.95 37.24 -10.58
N ALA A 231 -5.60 37.53 -11.71
CA ALA A 231 -5.39 36.79 -12.96
C ALA A 231 -3.95 36.95 -13.47
N GLU A 232 -3.41 38.16 -13.45
CA GLU A 232 -2.05 38.47 -13.91
C GLU A 232 -0.95 37.91 -12.99
N HIS A 233 -1.23 37.82 -11.68
CA HIS A 233 -0.26 37.44 -10.66
C HIS A 233 -0.66 36.22 -9.84
N ILE A 234 -1.36 35.25 -10.46
CA ILE A 234 -1.99 34.15 -9.74
C ILE A 234 -1.02 33.33 -8.88
N GLY A 235 0.22 33.15 -9.34
CA GLY A 235 1.26 32.45 -8.58
C GLY A 235 1.59 33.11 -7.23
N ILE A 236 1.42 34.43 -7.12
CA ILE A 236 1.61 35.17 -5.87
C ILE A 236 0.43 34.93 -4.91
N PHE A 237 -0.80 34.86 -5.44
CA PHE A 237 -2.02 34.73 -4.64
C PHE A 237 -2.35 33.29 -4.24
N ARG A 238 -1.93 32.26 -5.00
CA ARG A 238 -2.20 30.84 -4.69
C ARG A 238 -1.85 30.43 -3.25
N PRO A 239 -0.66 30.73 -2.69
CA PRO A 239 -0.34 30.41 -1.30
C PRO A 239 -1.28 31.09 -0.30
N TYR A 240 -1.77 32.29 -0.63
CA TYR A 240 -2.75 32.98 0.20
C TYR A 240 -4.07 32.23 0.16
N LEU A 241 -4.63 31.97 -1.02
CA LEU A 241 -5.94 31.35 -1.17
C LEU A 241 -6.08 29.98 -0.47
N CYS A 242 -4.97 29.30 -0.20
CA CYS A 242 -4.90 28.13 0.68
C CYS A 242 -5.37 28.39 2.12
N TYR A 243 -5.20 29.58 2.70
CA TYR A 243 -5.50 29.83 4.12
C TYR A 243 -6.92 30.34 4.42
N TRP A 244 -7.78 30.52 3.42
CA TRP A 244 -9.13 31.06 3.63
C TRP A 244 -10.25 30.15 3.11
N PRO A 245 -10.70 29.16 3.92
CA PRO A 245 -11.71 28.18 3.54
C PRO A 245 -13.04 28.74 3.05
N TRP A 246 -13.44 29.91 3.54
CA TRP A 246 -14.67 30.60 3.11
C TRP A 246 -14.74 30.78 1.59
N PHE A 247 -13.60 30.97 0.93
CA PHE A 247 -13.57 31.18 -0.52
C PHE A 247 -13.46 29.89 -1.33
N TRP A 248 -13.10 28.76 -0.71
CA TRP A 248 -12.83 27.52 -1.46
C TRP A 248 -14.00 27.04 -2.32
N PRO A 249 -15.27 27.05 -1.84
CA PRO A 249 -16.40 26.64 -2.68
C PRO A 249 -16.61 27.49 -3.93
N TRP A 250 -16.07 28.72 -3.93
CA TRP A 250 -16.13 29.66 -5.04
C TRP A 250 -14.93 29.55 -5.98
N LEU A 251 -13.81 28.97 -5.53
CA LEU A 251 -12.54 29.00 -6.25
C LEU A 251 -12.13 27.63 -6.78
N TYR A 252 -12.52 26.55 -6.10
CA TYR A 252 -11.99 25.22 -6.36
C TYR A 252 -13.10 24.19 -6.54
N ARG A 253 -12.98 23.39 -7.59
CA ARG A 253 -13.75 22.17 -7.83
C ARG A 253 -12.77 21.07 -8.22
N CYS A 254 -13.07 19.84 -7.82
CA CYS A 254 -12.29 18.64 -8.09
C CYS A 254 -13.12 17.81 -9.07
N ASP A 255 -12.71 17.71 -10.33
CA ASP A 255 -13.31 16.76 -11.25
C ASP A 255 -12.37 15.56 -11.39
N GLU A 256 -12.84 14.39 -10.96
CA GLU A 256 -12.06 13.16 -11.02
C GLU A 256 -11.80 12.77 -12.48
N ILE A 257 -10.53 12.63 -12.83
CA ILE A 257 -10.07 12.23 -14.17
C ILE A 257 -9.89 10.71 -14.22
N THR A 258 -9.31 10.14 -13.16
CA THR A 258 -9.01 8.71 -13.06
C THR A 258 -8.73 8.33 -11.61
N SER A 259 -8.90 7.04 -11.31
CA SER A 259 -8.42 6.42 -10.09
C SER A 259 -7.55 5.19 -10.42
N VAL A 260 -6.53 4.94 -9.59
CA VAL A 260 -5.59 3.82 -9.77
C VAL A 260 -5.22 3.20 -8.43
N ARG A 261 -4.85 1.92 -8.42
CA ARG A 261 -4.37 1.24 -7.22
C ARG A 261 -2.85 1.32 -7.09
N THR A 262 -2.35 1.47 -5.86
CA THR A 262 -0.92 1.38 -5.57
C THR A 262 -0.41 -0.06 -5.61
N ASP A 263 0.83 -0.25 -6.08
CA ASP A 263 1.56 -1.51 -6.05
C ASP A 263 2.08 -1.87 -4.65
N PHE A 264 2.82 -2.98 -4.52
CA PHE A 264 3.42 -3.43 -3.25
C PHE A 264 4.47 -2.48 -2.65
N ASN A 265 5.05 -1.63 -3.48
CA ASN A 265 5.96 -0.58 -3.05
C ASN A 265 5.23 0.73 -2.78
N GLY A 266 3.90 0.72 -2.80
CA GLY A 266 3.04 1.88 -2.65
C GLY A 266 3.08 2.82 -3.85
N ARG A 267 3.66 2.40 -4.98
CA ARG A 267 3.80 3.22 -6.18
C ARG A 267 2.53 3.18 -7.02
N PHE A 268 2.24 4.27 -7.72
CA PHE A 268 1.15 4.33 -8.70
C PHE A 268 1.60 5.07 -9.96
N GLU A 269 0.94 4.75 -11.08
CA GLU A 269 1.00 5.50 -12.33
C GLU A 269 -0.43 5.70 -12.83
N ALA A 270 -0.90 6.95 -12.82
CA ALA A 270 -2.22 7.35 -13.30
C ALA A 270 -2.06 8.12 -14.61
N CYS A 271 -2.52 7.55 -15.72
CA CYS A 271 -2.40 8.18 -17.04
C CYS A 271 -3.75 8.64 -17.56
N PHE A 272 -3.78 9.85 -18.11
CA PHE A 272 -4.96 10.46 -18.71
C PHE A 272 -4.59 11.20 -20.00
N TRP A 273 -5.60 11.48 -20.82
CA TRP A 273 -5.44 12.20 -22.08
C TRP A 273 -5.86 13.65 -21.92
N ARG A 274 -5.06 14.57 -22.44
CA ARG A 274 -5.31 16.02 -22.45
C ARG A 274 -5.00 16.62 -23.81
N GLN A 275 -5.47 17.82 -24.11
CA GLN A 275 -5.15 18.47 -25.38
C GLN A 275 -3.79 19.17 -25.32
N ILE A 276 -3.03 19.15 -26.42
CA ILE A 276 -1.62 19.62 -26.48
C ILE A 276 -1.46 21.10 -26.10
N PHE A 277 -2.45 21.93 -26.45
CA PHE A 277 -2.40 23.38 -26.24
C PHE A 277 -3.27 23.85 -25.07
N GLU A 278 -3.65 22.92 -24.20
CA GLU A 278 -4.29 23.22 -22.93
C GLU A 278 -3.24 23.72 -21.91
N GLU A 279 -3.63 24.57 -20.97
CA GLU A 279 -2.79 24.95 -19.83
C GLU A 279 -2.36 23.72 -19.03
N LYS A 280 -1.24 23.78 -18.29
CA LYS A 280 -0.80 22.61 -17.52
C LYS A 280 -1.90 22.21 -16.54
N ALA A 281 -2.15 20.90 -16.42
CA ALA A 281 -3.18 20.40 -15.53
C ALA A 281 -2.82 20.72 -14.07
N ASP A 282 -3.79 21.19 -13.30
CA ASP A 282 -3.68 21.40 -11.87
C ASP A 282 -4.18 20.12 -11.18
N LEU A 283 -3.28 19.30 -10.65
CA LEU A 283 -3.67 17.96 -10.15
C LEU A 283 -3.85 17.93 -8.63
N TYR A 284 -4.96 17.38 -8.18
CA TYR A 284 -5.22 17.09 -6.77
C TYR A 284 -5.36 15.58 -6.55
N PHE A 285 -4.86 15.09 -5.42
CA PHE A 285 -4.84 13.68 -5.09
C PHE A 285 -5.51 13.42 -3.74
N TRP A 286 -6.37 12.42 -3.71
CA TRP A 286 -6.91 11.86 -2.48
C TRP A 286 -6.87 10.33 -2.53
N VAL A 287 -6.97 9.68 -1.38
CA VAL A 287 -6.73 8.24 -1.25
C VAL A 287 -7.83 7.58 -0.44
N GLU A 288 -8.35 6.49 -0.99
CA GLU A 288 -9.15 5.50 -0.27
C GLU A 288 -8.33 4.25 0.01
N TYR A 289 -8.74 3.57 1.07
CA TYR A 289 -8.24 2.25 1.41
C TYR A 289 -9.43 1.36 1.77
N GLU A 290 -9.32 0.07 1.43
CA GLU A 290 -10.34 -0.90 1.79
C GLU A 290 -10.25 -1.20 3.29
N ILE A 291 -11.23 -0.71 4.04
CA ILE A 291 -11.39 -0.95 5.48
C ILE A 291 -12.70 -1.71 5.64
N ASP A 292 -12.67 -2.88 6.25
CA ASP A 292 -13.84 -3.74 6.45
C ASP A 292 -14.57 -4.13 5.15
N GLY A 293 -13.83 -4.24 4.05
CA GLY A 293 -14.39 -4.53 2.72
C GLY A 293 -15.09 -3.35 2.06
N VAL A 294 -15.01 -2.15 2.64
CA VAL A 294 -15.60 -0.92 2.11
C VAL A 294 -14.48 0.08 1.76
N PRO A 295 -14.49 0.65 0.54
CA PRO A 295 -13.62 1.78 0.22
C PRO A 295 -13.88 2.94 1.17
N THR A 296 -12.87 3.31 1.94
CA THR A 296 -12.95 4.34 2.97
C THR A 296 -11.87 5.37 2.73
N THR A 297 -12.22 6.65 2.78
CA THR A 297 -11.26 7.76 2.66
C THR A 297 -10.26 7.76 3.82
N VAL A 298 -8.96 7.71 3.48
CA VAL A 298 -7.84 7.70 4.46
C VAL A 298 -6.87 8.88 4.27
N TYR A 299 -7.02 9.63 3.18
CA TYR A 299 -6.30 10.87 2.92
C TYR A 299 -7.12 11.74 1.97
N HIS A 300 -7.59 12.89 2.45
CA HIS A 300 -8.39 13.81 1.65
C HIS A 300 -8.14 15.25 2.12
N PRO A 301 -6.94 15.77 1.84
CA PRO A 301 -6.51 17.06 2.37
C PRO A 301 -7.26 18.22 1.69
N SER A 302 -7.12 19.43 2.20
CA SER A 302 -7.71 20.61 1.56
C SER A 302 -7.17 20.80 0.12
N ILE A 303 -8.08 20.93 -0.87
CA ILE A 303 -7.73 21.11 -2.29
C ILE A 303 -6.67 22.22 -2.50
N PRO A 304 -6.86 23.47 -2.06
CA PRO A 304 -5.98 24.56 -2.48
C PRO A 304 -4.55 24.47 -1.98
N CYS A 305 -4.36 23.87 -0.81
CA CYS A 305 -3.04 23.71 -0.21
C CYS A 305 -2.30 22.47 -0.73
N HIS A 306 -3.03 21.52 -1.32
CA HIS A 306 -2.51 20.21 -1.72
C HIS A 306 -2.68 19.93 -3.22
N THR A 307 -2.99 20.97 -3.99
CA THR A 307 -2.99 20.92 -5.46
C THR A 307 -1.56 21.08 -5.98
N TYR A 308 -1.17 20.17 -6.86
CA TYR A 308 0.02 20.28 -7.68
C TYR A 308 -0.29 21.19 -8.86
N TRP A 309 -0.14 22.49 -8.60
CA TRP A 309 -0.33 23.54 -9.59
C TRP A 309 0.66 23.39 -10.75
N ASP A 310 0.19 23.56 -11.98
CA ASP A 310 0.98 23.49 -13.21
C ASP A 310 1.76 22.17 -13.34
N TYR A 311 1.10 21.05 -13.01
CA TYR A 311 1.73 19.74 -12.89
C TYR A 311 2.51 19.33 -14.15
N GLU A 312 3.77 18.95 -13.95
CA GLU A 312 4.63 18.46 -15.01
C GLU A 312 4.38 16.96 -15.22
N CYS A 313 3.82 16.60 -16.37
CA CYS A 313 3.54 15.21 -16.74
C CYS A 313 4.78 14.32 -16.56
N GLY A 314 4.67 13.29 -15.73
CA GLY A 314 5.72 12.31 -15.45
C GLY A 314 6.51 12.58 -14.17
N SER A 315 6.32 13.73 -13.51
CA SER A 315 6.95 14.05 -12.22
C SER A 315 6.40 13.18 -11.08
N GLU A 316 7.17 12.96 -10.01
CA GLU A 316 6.77 12.08 -8.92
C GLU A 316 6.02 12.84 -7.81
N VAL A 317 4.92 12.26 -7.35
CA VAL A 317 4.04 12.74 -6.29
C VAL A 317 4.22 11.88 -5.05
N SER A 318 4.47 12.48 -3.90
CA SER A 318 4.62 11.76 -2.63
C SER A 318 3.43 12.03 -1.73
N ILE A 319 2.69 10.99 -1.38
CA ILE A 319 1.52 11.05 -0.51
C ILE A 319 1.86 10.32 0.80
N ARG A 320 1.71 11.03 1.91
CA ARG A 320 1.94 10.49 3.25
C ARG A 320 0.61 10.47 3.99
N ILE A 321 0.07 9.29 4.22
CA ILE A 321 -1.17 9.12 4.97
C ILE A 321 -0.87 9.00 6.47
N THR A 322 -1.83 9.43 7.28
CA THR A 322 -1.76 9.41 8.75
C THR A 322 -2.89 8.61 9.39
N ASP A 323 -3.87 8.16 8.61
CA ASP A 323 -5.04 7.43 9.11
C ASP A 323 -4.61 6.16 9.88
N PRO A 324 -4.92 6.06 11.18
CA PRO A 324 -4.45 4.95 12.01
C PRO A 324 -5.01 3.59 11.59
N ARG A 325 -6.18 3.55 10.94
CA ARG A 325 -6.90 2.33 10.55
C ARG A 325 -6.19 1.56 9.43
N VAL A 326 -5.39 2.24 8.60
CA VAL A 326 -4.62 1.57 7.54
C VAL A 326 -3.52 0.70 8.15
N PRO A 327 -3.56 -0.64 8.00
CA PRO A 327 -2.62 -1.51 8.68
C PRO A 327 -1.22 -1.42 8.08
N PHE A 328 -0.24 -1.88 8.86
CA PHE A 328 1.10 -2.13 8.35
C PHE A 328 1.08 -3.37 7.47
N GLY A 329 1.56 -3.23 6.23
CA GLY A 329 1.94 -4.36 5.40
C GLY A 329 0.97 -4.68 4.28
N CYS A 330 1.57 -5.01 3.15
CA CYS A 330 0.93 -5.68 2.03
C CYS A 330 1.10 -7.17 2.26
N PHE A 331 0.15 -7.81 2.94
CA PHE A 331 0.23 -9.24 3.13
C PHE A 331 -0.21 -9.92 1.83
N GLN A 332 0.63 -9.86 0.79
CA GLN A 332 0.60 -10.94 -0.16
C GLN A 332 1.31 -12.14 0.46
N PRO A 333 0.61 -13.28 0.63
CA PRO A 333 1.28 -14.54 0.91
C PRO A 333 2.38 -14.78 -0.13
N LEU A 334 3.46 -15.45 0.28
CA LEU A 334 4.53 -15.83 -0.64
C LEU A 334 3.90 -16.60 -1.81
N PRO A 335 4.04 -16.17 -3.08
CA PRO A 335 3.35 -16.85 -4.16
C PRO A 335 3.85 -18.29 -4.33
N GLY A 336 2.92 -19.21 -4.59
CA GLY A 336 3.23 -20.59 -4.96
C GLY A 336 3.33 -21.58 -3.81
N GLN A 337 3.66 -22.83 -4.15
CA GLN A 337 3.79 -23.95 -3.22
C GLN A 337 5.14 -23.88 -2.50
N VAL A 338 5.20 -23.07 -1.44
CA VAL A 338 6.42 -22.87 -0.64
C VAL A 338 6.14 -23.11 0.83
N ALA A 339 7.08 -23.75 1.51
CA ALA A 339 7.15 -23.85 2.96
C ALA A 339 8.50 -23.31 3.43
N TRP A 340 8.50 -22.06 3.89
CA TRP A 340 9.70 -21.40 4.39
C TRP A 340 9.87 -21.70 5.88
N VAL A 341 10.80 -22.59 6.22
CA VAL A 341 11.20 -22.90 7.59
C VAL A 341 12.16 -21.81 8.08
N LYS A 342 11.65 -20.87 8.88
CA LYS A 342 12.34 -19.62 9.22
C LYS A 342 13.24 -19.80 10.44
N SER A 343 12.65 -20.20 11.56
CA SER A 343 13.34 -20.15 12.84
C SER A 343 12.83 -21.18 13.85
N ILE A 344 13.67 -21.41 14.86
CA ILE A 344 13.28 -22.02 16.12
C ILE A 344 13.13 -20.89 17.15
N GLY A 345 11.91 -20.67 17.61
CA GLY A 345 11.54 -19.48 18.38
C GLY A 345 11.76 -18.20 17.58
N TRP A 346 11.90 -17.10 18.28
CA TRP A 346 12.11 -15.77 17.70
C TRP A 346 13.60 -15.42 17.52
N GLY A 347 14.50 -16.24 18.06
CA GLY A 347 15.92 -15.90 18.22
C GLY A 347 16.90 -16.88 17.56
N ALA A 348 16.47 -17.83 16.73
CA ALA A 348 17.41 -18.70 16.04
C ALA A 348 16.92 -19.02 14.63
N ASN A 349 17.47 -18.33 13.63
CA ASN A 349 17.16 -18.64 12.25
C ASN A 349 17.75 -20.00 11.85
N VAL A 350 16.99 -20.80 11.13
CA VAL A 350 17.40 -22.15 10.70
C VAL A 350 18.65 -22.12 9.82
N SER A 351 18.83 -21.07 9.01
CA SER A 351 20.03 -20.93 8.17
C SER A 351 21.32 -20.66 8.96
N HIS A 352 21.18 -20.23 10.21
CA HIS A 352 22.28 -19.96 11.14
C HIS A 352 22.61 -21.16 12.04
N ILE A 353 21.88 -22.28 11.93
CA ILE A 353 22.18 -23.51 12.65
C ILE A 353 23.13 -24.38 11.82
N GLU A 354 24.25 -24.79 12.40
CA GLU A 354 25.21 -25.68 11.72
C GLU A 354 24.62 -27.04 11.36
N GLN A 355 24.62 -27.37 10.08
CA GLN A 355 24.12 -28.65 9.59
C GLN A 355 25.26 -29.65 9.28
N SER A 356 26.49 -29.16 9.11
CA SER A 356 27.65 -30.00 8.80
C SER A 356 28.12 -30.76 10.03
N SER A 357 28.09 -32.09 9.96
CA SER A 357 28.56 -32.96 11.06
C SER A 357 30.07 -32.85 11.33
N GLY A 358 30.84 -32.35 10.36
CA GLY A 358 32.29 -32.17 10.47
C GLY A 358 32.73 -30.77 10.91
N ALA A 359 31.81 -29.81 11.03
CA ALA A 359 32.15 -28.44 11.42
C ALA A 359 32.62 -28.38 12.88
N SER A 360 33.68 -27.60 13.12
CA SER A 360 34.25 -27.43 14.44
C SER A 360 34.94 -26.08 14.60
N ILE A 361 35.05 -25.61 15.84
CA ILE A 361 35.82 -24.43 16.24
C ILE A 361 36.91 -24.83 17.23
N LEU A 362 38.01 -24.07 17.26
CA LEU A 362 39.04 -24.19 18.27
C LEU A 362 38.78 -23.14 19.35
N GLN A 363 38.54 -23.57 20.59
CA GLN A 363 38.33 -22.68 21.73
C GLN A 363 39.21 -23.14 22.89
N GLN A 364 40.04 -22.25 23.42
CA GLN A 364 40.98 -22.55 24.52
C GLN A 364 41.84 -23.81 24.27
N GLY A 365 42.30 -24.01 23.03
CA GLY A 365 43.13 -25.16 22.65
C GLY A 365 42.37 -26.49 22.50
N ARG A 366 41.03 -26.48 22.59
CA ARG A 366 40.18 -27.66 22.39
C ARG A 366 39.29 -27.49 21.17
N ILE A 367 39.11 -28.58 20.42
CA ILE A 367 38.23 -28.62 19.25
C ILE A 367 36.82 -28.96 19.69
N PHE A 368 35.87 -28.09 19.39
CA PHE A 368 34.44 -28.28 19.66
C PHE A 368 33.69 -28.42 18.34
N ARG A 369 32.95 -29.52 18.18
CA ARG A 369 32.08 -29.71 17.02
C ARG A 369 30.84 -28.82 17.14
N THR A 370 30.54 -28.09 16.08
CA THR A 370 29.49 -27.06 16.10
C THR A 370 28.15 -27.51 15.52
N VAL A 371 28.05 -28.75 15.02
CA VAL A 371 26.82 -29.30 14.46
C VAL A 371 25.64 -29.14 15.43
N GLY A 372 24.54 -28.59 14.91
CA GLY A 372 23.31 -28.29 15.63
C GLY A 372 23.33 -27.02 16.49
N LEU A 373 24.45 -26.29 16.55
CA LEU A 373 24.55 -25.01 17.28
C LEU A 373 24.22 -23.82 16.38
N THR A 374 23.70 -22.74 16.98
CA THR A 374 23.44 -21.46 16.31
C THR A 374 24.52 -20.42 16.62
N ASP A 375 24.79 -19.52 15.67
CA ASP A 375 25.68 -18.34 15.83
C ASP A 375 24.92 -17.02 16.09
N TYR A 376 23.59 -17.06 16.16
CA TYR A 376 22.76 -15.88 16.37
C TYR A 376 23.01 -15.21 17.73
N ALA A 377 23.01 -13.86 17.74
CA ALA A 377 23.21 -13.00 18.91
C ALA A 377 24.57 -13.14 19.64
N THR A 378 25.62 -13.57 18.94
CA THR A 378 27.00 -13.63 19.49
C THR A 378 27.74 -12.29 19.48
N GLY A 379 27.22 -11.27 18.77
CA GLY A 379 27.84 -9.95 18.63
C GLY A 379 27.93 -9.12 19.92
N GLY A 380 27.30 -9.54 21.02
CA GLY A 380 27.36 -8.88 22.33
C GLY A 380 28.12 -9.66 23.41
N LEU A 381 28.70 -10.82 23.11
CA LEU A 381 29.49 -11.60 24.06
C LEU A 381 30.99 -11.30 23.91
N SER A 382 31.69 -11.12 25.03
CA SER A 382 33.12 -10.79 25.13
C SER A 382 34.03 -11.61 24.21
N HIS A 383 35.08 -10.94 23.69
CA HIS A 383 36.26 -11.42 22.97
C HIS A 383 36.23 -12.84 22.38
N GLY A 384 35.99 -12.92 21.05
CA GLY A 384 36.34 -14.10 20.24
C GLY A 384 35.19 -15.01 19.81
N LEU A 385 33.95 -14.75 20.25
CA LEU A 385 32.79 -15.59 19.95
C LEU A 385 31.79 -14.99 18.94
N SER A 386 32.00 -13.74 18.51
CA SER A 386 31.16 -13.09 17.49
C SER A 386 31.22 -13.87 16.17
N GLY A 387 30.05 -14.28 15.67
CA GLY A 387 29.91 -15.11 14.47
C GLY A 387 30.25 -16.59 14.65
N GLN A 388 30.46 -17.06 15.89
CA GLN A 388 30.76 -18.48 16.16
C GLN A 388 29.52 -19.24 16.64
N LYS A 389 29.36 -20.48 16.16
CA LYS A 389 28.21 -21.36 16.45
C LYS A 389 28.40 -22.04 17.80
N VAL A 390 27.81 -21.49 18.88
CA VAL A 390 28.14 -21.89 20.27
C VAL A 390 26.95 -22.17 21.19
N ARG A 391 25.71 -21.94 20.76
CA ARG A 391 24.54 -22.06 21.66
C ARG A 391 23.70 -23.30 21.38
N PRO A 392 23.57 -24.25 22.33
CA PRO A 392 22.59 -25.32 22.25
C PRO A 392 21.18 -24.80 22.57
N PHE A 393 20.18 -25.57 22.18
CA PHE A 393 18.78 -25.26 22.37
C PHE A 393 18.24 -25.98 23.63
N ALA A 394 17.30 -25.33 24.33
CA ALA A 394 16.72 -25.85 25.56
C ALA A 394 15.23 -25.50 25.68
N GLU A 395 14.58 -26.12 26.65
CA GLU A 395 13.17 -25.93 27.03
C GLU A 395 12.16 -26.11 25.89
N ASN A 396 11.69 -25.02 25.27
CA ASN A 396 10.58 -25.05 24.30
C ASN A 396 11.06 -24.64 22.91
N LEU A 397 11.17 -25.62 22.01
CA LEU A 397 11.55 -25.39 20.62
C LEU A 397 10.29 -25.11 19.80
N ARG A 398 10.08 -23.86 19.42
CA ARG A 398 8.92 -23.44 18.60
C ARG A 398 9.30 -23.36 17.13
N PHE A 399 8.82 -24.24 16.28
CA PHE A 399 9.17 -24.22 14.85
C PHE A 399 8.27 -23.25 14.09
N ILE A 400 8.88 -22.22 13.49
CA ILE A 400 8.18 -21.18 12.74
C ILE A 400 8.33 -21.44 11.24
N VAL A 401 7.20 -21.65 10.57
CA VAL A 401 7.11 -21.86 9.13
C VAL A 401 6.14 -20.85 8.53
N GLN A 402 6.51 -20.24 7.41
CA GLN A 402 5.61 -19.43 6.60
C GLN A 402 5.24 -20.21 5.34
N PHE A 403 3.94 -20.39 5.09
CA PHE A 403 3.44 -21.07 3.90
C PHE A 403 3.13 -20.06 2.81
N GLY A 404 3.39 -20.43 1.56
CA GLY A 404 2.98 -19.66 0.41
C GLY A 404 1.52 -19.85 0.04
N SER A 405 1.00 -19.00 -0.84
CA SER A 405 -0.39 -18.98 -1.30
C SER A 405 -0.81 -20.21 -2.08
N GLY A 406 0.15 -21.00 -2.55
CA GLY A 406 -0.10 -22.31 -3.15
C GLY A 406 -0.44 -23.38 -2.13
N PHE A 407 -0.40 -23.09 -0.82
CA PHE A 407 -0.86 -23.99 0.24
C PHE A 407 -1.96 -23.36 1.12
N PRO A 408 -2.89 -24.18 1.64
CA PRO A 408 -3.13 -25.57 1.26
C PRO A 408 -3.59 -25.70 -0.21
N SER A 409 -3.34 -26.85 -0.82
CA SER A 409 -3.75 -27.20 -2.19
C SER A 409 -4.48 -28.54 -2.21
N GLY A 410 -5.04 -28.92 -3.37
CA GLY A 410 -5.69 -30.22 -3.54
C GLY A 410 -4.75 -31.42 -3.29
N SER A 411 -3.45 -31.28 -3.57
CA SER A 411 -2.47 -32.33 -3.32
C SER A 411 -1.85 -32.26 -1.93
N VAL A 412 -1.64 -31.07 -1.36
CA VAL A 412 -0.98 -30.87 -0.06
C VAL A 412 -1.83 -29.99 0.84
N SER A 413 -2.37 -30.56 1.91
CA SER A 413 -3.24 -29.84 2.87
C SER A 413 -2.80 -30.00 4.32
N HIS A 414 -1.95 -31.00 4.61
CA HIS A 414 -1.47 -31.28 5.95
C HIS A 414 0.05 -31.43 5.98
N TYR A 415 0.63 -31.23 7.17
CA TYR A 415 2.03 -31.46 7.46
C TYR A 415 2.20 -32.27 8.75
N ARG A 416 3.38 -32.86 8.92
CA ARG A 416 3.79 -33.52 10.16
C ARG A 416 5.27 -33.29 10.43
N TRP A 417 5.58 -32.98 11.69
CA TRP A 417 6.95 -33.01 12.17
C TRP A 417 7.28 -34.37 12.79
N SER A 418 8.51 -34.82 12.61
CA SER A 418 9.06 -36.01 13.27
C SER A 418 10.46 -35.70 13.80
N TYR A 419 10.91 -36.44 14.79
CA TYR A 419 12.23 -36.28 15.36
C TYR A 419 12.96 -37.61 15.52
N ARG A 420 14.27 -37.54 15.67
CA ARG A 420 15.11 -38.64 16.17
C ARG A 420 16.34 -38.10 16.86
N LYS A 421 16.91 -38.90 17.76
CA LYS A 421 18.21 -38.60 18.37
C LYS A 421 19.29 -39.30 17.57
N THR A 422 20.27 -38.54 17.09
CA THR A 422 21.38 -39.10 16.29
C THR A 422 22.61 -39.35 17.13
N HIS A 423 22.87 -38.49 18.11
CA HIS A 423 24.01 -38.59 19.01
C HIS A 423 23.62 -38.11 20.40
N ASN A 424 24.35 -38.56 21.43
CA ASN A 424 24.24 -38.00 22.78
C ASN A 424 24.95 -36.64 22.91
N ASP A 425 24.94 -36.10 24.12
CA ASP A 425 25.65 -34.87 24.56
C ASP A 425 27.13 -34.87 24.15
N LYS A 426 27.80 -36.02 24.27
CA LYS A 426 29.21 -36.23 23.89
C LYS A 426 29.43 -36.50 22.41
N LEU A 427 28.42 -36.34 21.56
CA LEU A 427 28.49 -36.62 20.12
C LEU A 427 28.85 -38.06 19.75
N VAL A 428 28.57 -39.01 20.64
CA VAL A 428 28.64 -40.44 20.34
C VAL A 428 27.31 -40.88 19.71
N PRO A 429 27.31 -41.69 18.64
CA PRO A 429 26.08 -42.14 17.99
C PRO A 429 25.09 -42.74 18.99
N ALA A 430 23.82 -42.32 18.89
CA ALA A 430 22.73 -42.81 19.72
C ALA A 430 22.37 -44.25 19.37
N SER A 431 21.64 -44.92 20.28
CA SER A 431 21.20 -46.30 20.07
C SER A 431 20.30 -46.43 18.82
N ALA A 432 20.16 -47.65 18.29
CA ALA A 432 19.35 -47.88 17.10
C ALA A 432 17.87 -47.47 17.30
N SER A 433 17.30 -47.68 18.48
CA SER A 433 15.93 -47.30 18.83
C SER A 433 15.75 -45.78 19.01
N GLU A 434 16.82 -45.06 19.35
CA GLU A 434 16.84 -43.59 19.43
C GLU A 434 16.97 -42.93 18.05
N ARG A 435 17.62 -43.62 17.10
CA ARG A 435 17.79 -43.19 15.71
C ARG A 435 16.58 -43.49 14.83
N ALA A 436 15.56 -44.18 15.33
CA ALA A 436 14.29 -44.34 14.65
C ALA A 436 13.49 -43.03 14.67
N TRP A 437 12.83 -42.69 13.56
CA TRP A 437 11.95 -41.53 13.48
C TRP A 437 10.70 -41.73 14.34
N ALA A 438 10.42 -40.78 15.22
CA ALA A 438 9.20 -40.72 16.01
C ALA A 438 8.38 -39.48 15.60
N PRO A 439 7.06 -39.61 15.41
CA PRO A 439 6.22 -38.46 15.08
C PRO A 439 6.07 -37.51 16.27
N LEU A 440 5.93 -36.21 15.98
CA LEU A 440 5.54 -35.18 16.92
C LEU A 440 4.06 -34.85 16.65
N ASP A 441 3.15 -35.69 17.15
CA ASP A 441 1.74 -35.69 16.76
C ASP A 441 0.77 -35.79 17.95
N THR A 442 1.24 -35.44 19.14
CA THR A 442 0.44 -35.51 20.38
C THR A 442 0.04 -34.14 20.90
N ARG A 443 0.77 -33.07 20.55
CA ARG A 443 0.55 -31.74 21.09
C ARG A 443 -0.41 -30.93 20.22
N PRO A 444 -1.53 -30.41 20.78
CA PRO A 444 -2.40 -29.49 20.07
C PRO A 444 -1.69 -28.20 19.64
N ILE A 445 -1.88 -27.80 18.39
CA ILE A 445 -1.38 -26.56 17.80
C ILE A 445 -2.57 -25.80 17.21
N SER A 446 -2.62 -24.49 17.45
CA SER A 446 -3.60 -23.58 16.89
C SER A 446 -2.92 -22.31 16.38
N LYS A 447 -3.46 -21.70 15.34
CA LYS A 447 -3.05 -20.37 14.87
C LYS A 447 -4.02 -19.32 15.40
N ALA A 448 -3.50 -18.30 16.08
CA ALA A 448 -4.30 -17.19 16.57
C ALA A 448 -4.62 -16.21 15.42
N TYR A 449 -5.79 -15.58 15.49
CA TYR A 449 -6.18 -14.46 14.65
C TYR A 449 -6.86 -13.40 15.51
N THR A 450 -6.83 -12.15 15.06
CA THR A 450 -7.49 -11.02 15.71
C THR A 450 -8.63 -10.54 14.84
N PHE A 451 -9.75 -10.18 15.44
CA PHE A 451 -10.94 -9.68 14.74
C PHE A 451 -11.64 -8.62 15.59
N GLU A 452 -12.43 -7.78 14.95
CA GLU A 452 -13.16 -6.69 15.59
C GLU A 452 -14.53 -7.14 16.06
N VAL A 453 -14.93 -6.68 17.25
CA VAL A 453 -16.28 -6.88 17.79
C VAL A 453 -16.84 -5.55 18.22
N THR A 454 -17.96 -5.14 17.64
CA THR A 454 -18.69 -3.94 18.05
C THR A 454 -19.66 -4.27 19.18
N GLY A 455 -19.36 -3.77 20.38
CA GLY A 455 -20.20 -3.96 21.56
C GLY A 455 -21.38 -2.95 21.64
N PRO A 456 -22.24 -3.10 22.66
CA PRO A 456 -23.29 -2.13 22.96
C PRO A 456 -22.72 -0.71 23.10
N GLY A 457 -23.33 0.26 22.42
CA GLY A 457 -22.86 1.66 22.42
C GLY A 457 -21.84 2.01 21.32
N GLY A 458 -21.59 1.11 20.36
CA GLY A 458 -20.76 1.41 19.18
C GLY A 458 -19.25 1.39 19.43
N ILE A 459 -18.82 0.83 20.57
CA ILE A 459 -17.39 0.70 20.89
C ILE A 459 -16.87 -0.58 20.23
N THR A 460 -15.91 -0.42 19.31
CA THR A 460 -15.16 -1.54 18.74
C THR A 460 -14.07 -1.99 19.72
N THR A 461 -14.01 -3.30 19.96
CA THR A 461 -12.96 -3.96 20.73
C THR A 461 -12.33 -5.08 19.92
N PHE A 462 -11.04 -5.33 20.12
CA PHE A 462 -10.32 -6.41 19.43
C PHE A 462 -10.40 -7.70 20.23
N HIS A 463 -10.83 -8.77 19.59
CA HIS A 463 -10.91 -10.10 20.16
C HIS A 463 -9.88 -11.01 19.50
N THR A 464 -9.42 -12.03 20.24
CA THR A 464 -8.51 -13.05 19.70
C THR A 464 -9.26 -14.37 19.56
N GLY A 465 -9.25 -14.93 18.36
CA GLY A 465 -9.74 -16.27 18.06
C GLY A 465 -8.59 -17.23 17.77
N HIS A 466 -8.90 -18.52 17.75
CA HIS A 466 -7.92 -19.58 17.52
C HIS A 466 -8.43 -20.60 16.51
N HIS A 467 -7.68 -20.80 15.43
CA HIS A 467 -7.93 -21.84 14.45
C HIS A 467 -7.11 -23.10 14.77
N PRO A 468 -7.74 -24.24 15.08
CA PRO A 468 -7.02 -25.47 15.42
C PRO A 468 -6.35 -26.06 14.17
N LEU A 469 -5.03 -26.28 14.25
CA LEU A 469 -4.26 -26.92 13.20
C LEU A 469 -4.17 -28.43 13.39
N GLY A 470 -4.26 -28.95 14.61
CA GLY A 470 -4.20 -30.40 14.86
C GLY A 470 -3.49 -30.71 16.17
N PRO A 471 -3.11 -31.97 16.42
CA PRO A 471 -3.13 -33.09 15.48
C PRO A 471 -4.56 -33.56 15.17
N PHE A 472 -4.82 -33.91 13.92
CA PHE A 472 -6.06 -34.57 13.48
C PHE A 472 -5.74 -35.95 12.91
N PRO A 473 -6.60 -36.96 13.14
CA PRO A 473 -6.50 -38.22 12.42
C PRO A 473 -6.89 -38.00 10.95
N VAL A 474 -5.96 -38.27 10.04
CA VAL A 474 -6.17 -38.15 8.59
C VAL A 474 -5.67 -39.45 7.96
N GLY A 475 -6.59 -40.32 7.56
CA GLY A 475 -6.25 -41.68 7.13
C GLY A 475 -5.57 -42.46 8.26
N SER A 476 -4.36 -42.98 8.01
CA SER A 476 -3.59 -43.76 9.00
C SER A 476 -2.54 -42.93 9.77
N VAL A 477 -2.56 -41.60 9.66
CA VAL A 477 -1.59 -40.72 10.32
C VAL A 477 -2.29 -39.63 11.11
N ASN A 478 -1.66 -39.18 12.19
CA ASN A 478 -2.01 -37.91 12.82
C ASN A 478 -1.19 -36.79 12.19
N ALA A 479 -1.86 -35.75 11.70
CA ALA A 479 -1.22 -34.63 10.99
C ALA A 479 -1.85 -33.28 11.35
N TYR A 480 -1.18 -32.21 10.96
CA TYR A 480 -1.60 -30.83 11.20
C TYR A 480 -2.02 -30.17 9.90
N LYS A 481 -3.14 -29.45 9.88
CA LYS A 481 -3.60 -28.64 8.76
C LYS A 481 -2.61 -27.51 8.48
N ILE A 482 -2.33 -27.30 7.20
CA ILE A 482 -1.71 -26.06 6.74
C ILE A 482 -2.79 -24.96 6.81
N PRO A 483 -2.57 -23.86 7.55
CA PRO A 483 -3.55 -22.78 7.61
C PRO A 483 -3.72 -22.14 6.21
N PRO A 484 -4.93 -21.66 5.87
CA PRO A 484 -5.10 -20.83 4.68
C PRO A 484 -4.29 -19.53 4.78
N VAL A 485 -4.21 -18.80 3.69
CA VAL A 485 -3.55 -17.49 3.66
C VAL A 485 -4.23 -16.49 4.61
N SER A 486 -5.55 -16.48 4.66
CA SER A 486 -6.33 -15.50 5.40
C SER A 486 -7.32 -16.20 6.33
N PRO A 487 -7.60 -15.64 7.53
CA PRO A 487 -8.57 -16.22 8.45
C PRO A 487 -10.02 -15.84 8.14
N LYS A 488 -10.29 -14.98 7.14
CA LYS A 488 -11.62 -14.43 6.85
C LYS A 488 -12.65 -15.46 6.36
N GLY A 489 -12.20 -16.63 5.90
CA GLY A 489 -13.07 -17.68 5.37
C GLY A 489 -13.98 -18.31 6.42
N ALA A 490 -15.10 -18.88 5.96
CA ALA A 490 -16.09 -19.56 6.80
C ALA A 490 -15.51 -20.71 7.64
N ASP A 491 -14.45 -21.36 7.15
CA ASP A 491 -13.77 -22.46 7.83
C ASP A 491 -12.81 -22.03 8.96
N VAL A 492 -12.62 -20.71 9.15
CA VAL A 492 -11.67 -20.15 10.12
C VAL A 492 -12.34 -19.17 11.07
N ALA A 493 -12.50 -17.91 10.68
CA ALA A 493 -13.08 -16.87 11.55
C ALA A 493 -14.50 -16.51 11.14
N ASN A 494 -14.86 -16.70 9.86
CA ASN A 494 -16.11 -16.23 9.27
C ASN A 494 -16.39 -14.74 9.59
N ASP A 495 -15.33 -13.93 9.61
CA ASP A 495 -15.36 -12.51 9.97
C ASP A 495 -14.47 -11.72 9.00
N PRO A 496 -15.00 -10.67 8.33
CA PRO A 496 -14.25 -9.91 7.32
C PRO A 496 -13.10 -9.08 7.90
N THR A 497 -13.12 -8.79 9.20
CA THR A 497 -12.10 -8.02 9.93
C THR A 497 -10.97 -8.92 10.45
N ALA A 498 -11.12 -10.24 10.34
CA ALA A 498 -10.15 -11.18 10.87
C ALA A 498 -8.81 -11.10 10.14
N GLU A 499 -7.72 -10.98 10.89
CA GLU A 499 -6.35 -10.96 10.38
C GLU A 499 -5.42 -11.83 11.23
N TRP A 500 -4.36 -12.36 10.62
CA TRP A 500 -3.29 -13.08 11.33
C TRP A 500 -1.91 -12.83 10.71
N ASP A 501 -0.87 -13.04 11.50
CA ASP A 501 0.50 -13.05 11.00
C ASP A 501 0.74 -14.26 10.09
N GLN A 502 1.47 -14.10 8.98
CA GLN A 502 1.74 -15.21 8.05
C GLN A 502 2.71 -16.25 8.64
N ASN A 503 3.53 -15.90 9.64
CA ASN A 503 4.35 -16.90 10.32
C ASN A 503 3.46 -17.81 11.16
N THR A 504 3.70 -19.11 11.04
CA THR A 504 2.92 -20.14 11.71
C THR A 504 3.83 -20.91 12.63
N VAL A 505 3.49 -20.95 13.93
CA VAL A 505 4.07 -21.93 14.85
C VAL A 505 3.51 -23.28 14.45
N THR A 506 4.33 -24.12 13.84
CA THR A 506 3.93 -25.43 13.31
C THR A 506 4.20 -26.57 14.29
N MET A 507 5.05 -26.34 15.29
CA MET A 507 5.31 -27.30 16.36
C MET A 507 5.89 -26.62 17.58
N ILE A 508 5.59 -27.14 18.76
CA ILE A 508 6.26 -26.80 20.02
C ILE A 508 6.78 -28.09 20.64
N VAL A 509 8.11 -28.27 20.62
CA VAL A 509 8.77 -29.42 21.23
C VAL A 509 9.24 -29.03 22.61
N ASP A 510 8.77 -29.76 23.63
CA ASP A 510 9.38 -29.72 24.96
C ASP A 510 10.65 -30.57 24.93
N SER A 511 11.81 -29.92 24.93
CA SER A 511 13.10 -30.61 24.83
C SER A 511 13.46 -31.40 26.09
N THR A 512 12.78 -31.18 27.22
CA THR A 512 12.94 -31.99 28.44
C THR A 512 12.22 -33.34 28.33
N SER A 513 11.21 -33.42 27.46
CA SER A 513 10.50 -34.67 27.14
C SER A 513 11.22 -35.54 26.10
N LEU A 514 12.31 -35.03 25.52
CA LEU A 514 13.14 -35.80 24.59
C LEU A 514 13.99 -36.84 25.34
N LYS A 515 14.65 -37.72 24.59
CA LYS A 515 15.48 -38.82 25.14
C LYS A 515 16.84 -38.29 25.65
N GLY A 516 16.81 -37.31 26.54
CA GLY A 516 17.98 -36.60 27.10
C GLY A 516 18.71 -35.68 26.13
N ASP A 517 19.81 -35.09 26.57
CA ASP A 517 20.58 -34.13 25.77
C ASP A 517 21.34 -34.79 24.61
N GLY A 518 21.65 -34.01 23.58
CA GLY A 518 22.40 -34.49 22.42
C GLY A 518 22.03 -33.83 21.08
N LEU A 519 22.40 -34.49 19.99
CA LEU A 519 22.12 -34.02 18.64
C LEU A 519 20.84 -34.66 18.10
N TYR A 520 19.86 -33.83 17.81
CA TYR A 520 18.57 -34.22 17.26
C TYR A 520 18.44 -33.82 15.80
N GLU A 521 17.63 -34.59 15.09
CA GLU A 521 17.15 -34.22 13.76
C GLU A 521 15.64 -34.07 13.80
N PHE A 522 15.14 -33.02 13.15
CA PHE A 522 13.73 -32.75 12.95
C PHE A 522 13.41 -32.76 11.47
N LYS A 523 12.30 -33.40 11.09
CA LYS A 523 11.88 -33.61 9.71
C LYS A 523 10.47 -33.13 9.49
N LEU A 524 10.25 -32.38 8.40
CA LEU A 524 8.92 -31.90 7.98
C LEU A 524 8.44 -32.70 6.76
N GLU A 525 7.24 -33.26 6.86
CA GLU A 525 6.60 -34.05 5.81
C GLU A 525 5.24 -33.46 5.43
N PHE A 526 4.83 -33.62 4.17
CA PHE A 526 3.54 -33.14 3.65
C PHE A 526 2.60 -34.29 3.29
N PHE A 527 1.30 -34.07 3.49
CA PHE A 527 0.23 -35.04 3.27
C PHE A 527 -0.97 -34.37 2.59
N ASN A 528 -1.74 -35.18 1.86
CA ASN A 528 -3.06 -34.76 1.35
C ASN A 528 -4.15 -34.95 2.43
N SER A 529 -5.39 -34.62 2.09
CA SER A 529 -6.54 -34.75 2.99
C SER A 529 -6.95 -36.20 3.31
N ALA A 530 -6.38 -37.18 2.62
CA ALA A 530 -6.58 -38.61 2.89
C ALA A 530 -5.44 -39.23 3.73
N GLY A 531 -4.44 -38.43 4.14
CA GLY A 531 -3.30 -38.91 4.93
C GLY A 531 -2.21 -39.59 4.10
N VAL A 532 -2.28 -39.48 2.77
CA VAL A 532 -1.25 -40.00 1.87
C VAL A 532 -0.11 -39.00 1.80
N ARG A 533 1.12 -39.47 2.08
CA ARG A 533 2.33 -38.66 2.01
C ARG A 533 2.58 -38.16 0.58
N GLN A 534 2.94 -36.90 0.45
CA GLN A 534 3.14 -36.24 -0.83
C GLN A 534 4.63 -36.02 -1.13
N ASN A 535 5.00 -36.27 -2.38
CA ASN A 535 6.33 -35.93 -2.89
C ASN A 535 6.26 -34.51 -3.45
N VAL A 536 6.86 -33.56 -2.73
CA VAL A 536 6.93 -32.15 -3.12
C VAL A 536 8.25 -31.88 -3.82
N ALA A 537 8.30 -30.90 -4.73
CA ALA A 537 9.56 -30.53 -5.37
C ALA A 537 10.58 -30.01 -4.34
N ASP A 538 11.88 -30.24 -4.59
CA ASP A 538 12.97 -29.80 -3.69
C ASP A 538 12.91 -28.27 -3.42
N THR A 539 12.37 -27.49 -4.36
CA THR A 539 12.19 -26.02 -4.25
C THR A 539 11.07 -25.57 -3.31
N VAL A 540 10.19 -26.49 -2.89
CA VAL A 540 9.09 -26.20 -1.95
C VAL A 540 9.64 -25.88 -0.57
N ASN A 541 10.64 -26.65 -0.12
CA ASN A 541 11.27 -26.43 1.17
C ASN A 541 12.26 -25.27 1.06
N GLN A 542 12.03 -24.20 1.83
CA GLN A 542 12.88 -23.03 1.82
C GLN A 542 13.39 -22.68 3.21
N ILE A 543 14.54 -22.02 3.26
CA ILE A 543 15.15 -21.45 4.46
C ILE A 543 15.46 -19.98 4.21
N SER A 544 15.77 -19.21 5.26
CA SER A 544 16.24 -17.83 5.07
C SER A 544 17.60 -17.82 4.40
N ASN A 545 17.84 -16.83 3.53
CA ASN A 545 19.18 -16.55 3.03
C ASN A 545 20.05 -16.07 4.20
N PRO A 546 21.17 -16.75 4.53
CA PRO A 546 22.02 -16.36 5.65
C PRO A 546 22.67 -14.98 5.47
N ALA A 547 22.78 -14.47 4.24
CA ALA A 547 23.27 -13.12 3.96
C ALA A 547 22.16 -12.04 4.07
N ASN A 548 20.90 -12.43 3.94
CA ASN A 548 19.74 -11.54 4.08
C ASN A 548 18.53 -12.31 4.61
N LEU A 549 18.32 -12.23 5.93
CA LEU A 549 17.28 -13.00 6.62
C LEU A 549 15.85 -12.67 6.18
N GLY A 550 15.64 -11.52 5.53
CA GLY A 550 14.37 -11.12 4.93
C GLY A 550 14.06 -11.80 3.59
N GLN A 551 15.02 -12.54 3.02
CA GLN A 551 14.85 -13.31 1.80
C GLN A 551 14.83 -14.80 2.09
N SER A 552 13.98 -15.54 1.39
CA SER A 552 13.98 -17.00 1.38
C SER A 552 14.81 -17.53 0.20
N GLN A 553 15.29 -18.77 0.32
CA GLN A 553 15.95 -19.50 -0.76
C GLN A 553 15.63 -21.00 -0.64
N PRO A 554 15.66 -21.77 -1.75
CA PRO A 554 15.55 -23.24 -1.69
C PRO A 554 16.52 -23.85 -0.68
N ALA A 555 16.02 -24.81 0.10
CA ALA A 555 16.83 -25.56 1.05
C ALA A 555 17.89 -26.37 0.31
N GLY A 556 19.17 -26.14 0.65
CA GLY A 556 20.28 -26.92 0.10
C GLY A 556 20.28 -28.36 0.63
N SER A 557 21.15 -29.21 0.08
CA SER A 557 21.24 -30.64 0.43
C SER A 557 21.51 -30.91 1.93
N ALA A 558 22.10 -29.97 2.65
CA ALA A 558 22.31 -30.06 4.09
C ALA A 558 20.99 -30.04 4.91
N TYR A 559 19.92 -29.50 4.31
CA TYR A 559 18.59 -29.35 4.91
C TYR A 559 17.55 -30.30 4.32
N LEU A 560 17.96 -31.25 3.48
CA LEU A 560 17.10 -32.26 2.89
C LEU A 560 17.60 -33.64 3.30
N LEU A 561 16.70 -34.60 3.53
CA LEU A 561 17.14 -35.99 3.66
C LEU A 561 17.75 -36.48 2.33
N PRO A 562 18.85 -37.25 2.38
CA PRO A 562 19.38 -37.89 1.18
C PRO A 562 18.34 -38.84 0.59
N ALA A 563 18.26 -38.90 -0.75
CA ALA A 563 17.34 -39.81 -1.45
C ALA A 563 17.55 -41.29 -1.10
N ALA A 564 18.77 -41.68 -0.70
CA ALA A 564 19.10 -43.01 -0.23
C ALA A 564 18.49 -43.34 1.15
N GLU A 565 18.19 -42.32 1.96
CA GLU A 565 17.51 -42.46 3.25
C GLU A 565 15.99 -42.33 3.09
N ASP A 566 15.53 -41.39 2.26
CA ASP A 566 14.12 -41.15 1.98
C ASP A 566 13.95 -40.57 0.57
N SER A 567 13.27 -41.32 -0.31
CA SER A 567 13.08 -40.95 -1.72
C SER A 567 12.35 -39.62 -1.94
N PHE A 568 11.57 -39.15 -0.95
CA PHE A 568 10.82 -37.88 -1.03
C PHE A 568 11.63 -36.68 -0.55
N LYS A 569 12.88 -36.90 -0.09
CA LYS A 569 13.82 -35.86 0.36
C LYS A 569 13.17 -34.76 1.24
N PRO A 570 12.42 -35.11 2.29
CA PRO A 570 11.77 -34.12 3.15
C PRO A 570 12.79 -33.16 3.78
N PHE A 571 12.32 -31.97 4.15
CA PHE A 571 13.13 -31.03 4.91
C PHE A 571 13.62 -31.66 6.22
N ARG A 572 14.87 -31.37 6.57
CA ARG A 572 15.59 -31.83 7.74
C ARG A 572 16.34 -30.66 8.35
N MET A 573 16.37 -30.57 9.67
CA MET A 573 17.36 -29.77 10.39
C MET A 573 17.96 -30.55 11.55
N LYS A 574 19.25 -30.36 11.78
CA LYS A 574 19.98 -30.81 12.96
C LYS A 574 19.99 -29.71 14.01
N VAL A 575 19.73 -30.10 15.25
CA VAL A 575 19.61 -29.18 16.39
C VAL A 575 20.30 -29.82 17.59
N ARG A 576 21.20 -29.08 18.23
CA ARG A 576 21.82 -29.49 19.49
C ARG A 576 20.88 -29.14 20.62
N VAL A 577 20.48 -30.13 21.40
CA VAL A 577 19.68 -29.92 22.61
C VAL A 577 20.58 -30.11 23.83
N ASP A 578 20.50 -29.16 24.76
CA ASP A 578 21.14 -29.23 26.07
C ASP A 578 20.21 -28.56 27.09
N ASN A 579 19.61 -29.36 27.98
CA ASN A 579 18.71 -28.87 29.02
C ASN A 579 19.43 -28.61 30.35
N GLN A 580 20.75 -28.77 30.41
CA GLN A 580 21.50 -28.40 31.61
C GLN A 580 21.59 -26.88 31.66
N LYS A 581 20.90 -26.28 32.63
CA LYS A 581 21.03 -24.84 32.92
C LYS A 581 22.47 -24.57 33.37
N SER A 582 23.32 -24.13 32.45
CA SER A 582 24.65 -23.58 32.75
C SER A 582 24.57 -22.09 32.98
#